data_AF-W2TMP3-F1
#
_entry.id   AF-W2TMP3-F1
#
_cell.length_a   1.000
_cell.length_b   1.000
_cell.length_c   1.000
_cell.angle_alpha   90.00
_cell.angle_beta   90.00
_cell.angle_gamma   90.00
#
_symmetry.space_group_name_H-M   'P 1'
#
loop_
_entity.id
_entity.type
_entity.pdbx_description
1 polymer ?
#
loop_
_entity_poly.entity_id
_entity_poly.type
_entity_poly.pdbx_seq_one_letter_code
_entity_poly.pdbx_strand_id
1 'polypeptide(L)'
;MTLPKFEFCEIAANPNGWGPLGSPPALDTSIPFQQYNKDRLPSVQVRPDWRVIEEMDFPRLLKLSLPGVGSGEDINKHQYGTLHFYDKAIDRVSVRTPITLQRCGGNFYNVTTTEDPVIEELAQQGIGNVFATDIILATLMTAPRSVSSVKLDGQKGAVLATEIKNNSCKLAKWTVQALLANSDAIKFGYVSRMSVRNSAQHVILGTQQLRPVEFAQNISMNMDNGWGILRCVIDSCMRQPQGKYLLMKDPQSPVVRLYSLPEGTFESDQESNDEQGGDSDDDN
;
A
#
# COMPACT_ATOMS: atom_id res chain seq x y z
N MET A 1 10.31 32.01 25.66
CA MET A 1 10.64 31.31 24.41
C MET A 1 9.63 31.76 23.36
N THR A 2 10.08 32.53 22.38
CA THR A 2 9.25 33.08 21.30
C THR A 2 9.07 32.03 20.21
N LEU A 3 7.82 31.74 19.85
CA LEU A 3 7.48 30.85 18.72
C LEU A 3 8.01 31.42 17.40
N PRO A 4 8.43 30.58 16.44
CA PRO A 4 8.91 31.03 15.14
C PRO A 4 7.78 31.75 14.39
N LYS A 5 8.07 32.97 13.91
CA LYS A 5 7.19 33.69 12.99
C LYS A 5 7.47 33.20 11.57
N PHE A 6 6.44 32.70 10.90
CA PHE A 6 6.51 32.40 9.47
C PHE A 6 6.16 33.65 8.67
N GLU A 7 7.02 34.00 7.71
CA GLU A 7 6.73 35.05 6.74
C GLU A 7 5.94 34.46 5.56
N PHE A 8 5.00 35.24 5.03
CA PHE A 8 4.26 34.87 3.83
C PHE A 8 5.18 34.97 2.61
N CYS A 9 5.07 34.03 1.69
CA CYS A 9 5.80 34.04 0.43
C CYS A 9 5.38 35.27 -0.41
N GLU A 10 6.33 36.08 -0.86
CA GLU A 10 6.04 37.21 -1.75
C GLU A 10 5.50 36.68 -3.10
N ILE A 11 4.22 36.94 -3.35
CA ILE A 11 3.61 36.66 -4.64
C ILE A 11 3.99 37.80 -5.59
N ALA A 12 4.95 37.54 -6.47
CA ALA A 12 5.20 38.43 -7.60
C ALA A 12 3.96 38.43 -8.52
N ALA A 13 3.37 39.60 -8.72
CA ALA A 13 2.30 39.75 -9.69
C ALA A 13 2.83 39.41 -11.09
N ASN A 14 2.18 38.46 -11.75
CA ASN A 14 2.38 38.18 -13.17
C ASN A 14 1.22 38.85 -13.95
N PRO A 15 1.32 40.14 -14.28
CA PRO A 15 0.22 40.86 -14.91
C PRO A 15 -0.10 40.39 -16.33
N ASN A 16 0.77 39.59 -16.98
CA ASN A 16 0.70 39.37 -18.44
C ASN A 16 0.68 37.91 -18.94
N GLY A 17 0.62 36.86 -18.12
CA GLY A 17 0.20 35.53 -18.61
C GLY A 17 0.85 34.29 -18.00
N TRP A 18 0.05 33.23 -17.87
CA TRP A 18 0.38 31.93 -17.29
C TRP A 18 1.31 31.10 -18.18
N GLY A 19 2.43 30.60 -17.62
CA GLY A 19 3.21 29.50 -18.19
C GLY A 19 4.74 29.67 -18.06
N PRO A 20 5.51 28.57 -17.97
CA PRO A 20 6.96 28.63 -17.97
C PRO A 20 7.50 29.18 -19.30
N LEU A 21 8.52 30.03 -19.22
CA LEU A 21 9.26 30.55 -20.36
C LEU A 21 10.13 29.44 -20.95
N GLY A 22 9.69 28.86 -22.07
CA GLY A 22 10.49 27.92 -22.86
C GLY A 22 9.73 26.66 -23.22
N SER A 23 9.93 26.20 -24.46
CA SER A 23 9.45 24.90 -24.92
C SER A 23 10.04 23.81 -24.01
N PRO A 24 9.23 22.99 -23.31
CA PRO A 24 9.77 21.87 -22.57
C PRO A 24 10.47 20.92 -23.57
N PRO A 25 11.62 20.33 -23.22
CA PRO A 25 12.22 19.30 -24.06
C PRO A 25 11.16 18.22 -24.32
N ALA A 26 11.09 17.77 -25.58
CA ALA A 26 10.05 16.87 -26.04
C ALA A 26 9.85 15.73 -25.03
N LEU A 27 8.64 15.62 -24.48
CA LEU A 27 8.27 14.53 -23.58
C LEU A 27 8.71 13.22 -24.22
N ASP A 28 9.52 12.45 -23.48
CA ASP A 28 9.90 11.12 -23.90
C ASP A 28 8.65 10.24 -24.01
N THR A 29 8.16 10.10 -25.23
CA THR A 29 7.01 9.24 -25.56
C THR A 29 7.37 7.76 -25.56
N SER A 30 8.61 7.39 -25.21
CA SER A 30 9.07 6.01 -25.20
C SER A 30 8.57 5.21 -24.00
N ILE A 31 8.02 5.83 -22.96
CA ILE A 31 7.41 5.11 -21.83
C ILE A 31 6.03 4.61 -22.27
N PRO A 32 5.88 3.33 -22.64
CA PRO A 32 4.58 2.82 -23.05
C PRO A 32 3.70 2.76 -21.79
N PHE A 33 2.37 2.85 -21.97
CA PHE A 33 1.44 2.30 -20.99
C PHE A 33 1.98 0.96 -20.52
N GLN A 34 2.03 0.71 -19.21
CA GLN A 34 2.52 -0.57 -18.69
C GLN A 34 1.73 -1.69 -19.37
N GLN A 35 2.34 -2.27 -20.40
CA GLN A 35 1.75 -3.35 -21.16
C GLN A 35 1.58 -4.48 -20.16
N TYR A 36 0.46 -5.17 -20.25
CA TYR A 36 0.21 -6.36 -19.45
C TYR A 36 1.37 -7.33 -19.66
N ASN A 37 2.30 -7.35 -18.70
CA ASN A 37 3.51 -8.13 -18.83
C ASN A 37 3.12 -9.60 -18.65
N LYS A 38 3.18 -10.36 -19.74
CA LYS A 38 2.87 -11.80 -19.72
C LYS A 38 3.84 -12.55 -18.82
N ASP A 39 5.07 -12.05 -18.71
CA ASP A 39 6.10 -12.59 -17.84
C ASP A 39 6.05 -11.89 -16.49
N ARG A 40 5.37 -12.53 -15.54
CA ARG A 40 5.38 -12.10 -14.14
C ARG A 40 6.72 -12.52 -13.54
N LEU A 41 7.60 -11.55 -13.36
CA LEU A 41 8.85 -11.74 -12.64
C LEU A 41 8.60 -11.77 -11.13
N PRO A 42 9.39 -12.55 -10.37
CA PRO A 42 9.33 -12.51 -8.91
C PRO A 42 9.78 -11.14 -8.39
N SER A 43 9.19 -10.69 -7.29
CA SER A 43 9.54 -9.42 -6.65
C SER A 43 10.96 -9.42 -6.08
N VAL A 44 11.51 -10.60 -5.78
CA VAL A 44 12.89 -10.79 -5.35
C VAL A 44 13.46 -12.00 -6.08
N GLN A 45 14.72 -11.91 -6.53
CA GLN A 45 15.40 -13.04 -7.14
C GLN A 45 15.70 -14.09 -6.05
N VAL A 46 15.16 -15.30 -6.24
CA VAL A 46 15.42 -16.43 -5.33
C VAL A 46 16.85 -16.90 -5.54
N ARG A 47 17.66 -16.87 -4.48
CA ARG A 47 19.04 -17.33 -4.52
C ARG A 47 19.14 -18.85 -4.24
N PRO A 48 20.16 -19.56 -4.76
CA PRO A 48 20.28 -21.02 -4.61
C PRO A 48 20.46 -21.52 -3.17
N ASP A 49 20.97 -20.66 -2.29
CA ASP A 49 21.18 -20.90 -0.86
C ASP A 49 19.90 -20.73 -0.02
N TRP A 50 18.81 -20.24 -0.61
CA TRP A 50 17.53 -20.11 0.07
C TRP A 50 16.79 -21.44 0.11
N ARG A 51 16.41 -21.88 1.31
CA ARG A 51 15.71 -23.15 1.50
C ARG A 51 14.21 -22.94 1.61
N VAL A 52 13.43 -23.59 0.76
CA VAL A 52 11.96 -23.66 0.92
C VAL A 52 11.63 -24.49 2.15
N ILE A 53 10.89 -23.90 3.09
CA ILE A 53 10.42 -24.51 4.34
C ILE A 53 9.02 -25.09 4.15
N GLU A 54 8.12 -24.26 3.64
CA GLU A 54 6.71 -24.61 3.47
C GLU A 54 6.17 -23.97 2.19
N GLU A 55 5.29 -24.70 1.51
CA GLU A 55 4.47 -24.20 0.41
C GLU A 55 3.00 -24.21 0.84
N MET A 56 2.31 -23.09 0.61
CA MET A 56 0.92 -22.87 0.96
C MET A 56 0.13 -22.55 -0.31
N ASP A 57 -0.67 -23.49 -0.79
CA ASP A 57 -1.50 -23.31 -1.98
C ASP A 57 -2.78 -22.51 -1.69
N PHE A 58 -3.22 -21.71 -2.65
CA PHE A 58 -4.40 -20.86 -2.48
C PHE A 58 -5.69 -21.66 -2.23
N PRO A 59 -5.96 -22.80 -2.89
CA PRO A 59 -7.12 -23.64 -2.57
C PRO A 59 -7.19 -24.08 -1.10
N ARG A 60 -6.04 -24.39 -0.48
CA ARG A 60 -5.94 -24.67 0.96
C ARG A 60 -6.22 -23.42 1.79
N LEU A 61 -5.58 -22.29 1.46
CA LEU A 61 -5.75 -21.03 2.19
C LEU A 61 -7.21 -20.51 2.16
N LEU A 62 -7.92 -20.68 1.05
CA LEU A 62 -9.33 -20.26 0.90
C LEU A 62 -10.30 -21.05 1.78
N LYS A 63 -9.91 -22.23 2.29
CA LYS A 63 -10.72 -23.07 3.18
C LYS A 63 -10.47 -22.80 4.66
N LEU A 64 -9.44 -22.03 4.99
CA LEU A 64 -9.12 -21.69 6.38
C LEU A 64 -10.21 -20.77 6.94
N SER A 65 -10.46 -20.90 8.24
CA SER A 65 -11.40 -20.04 8.96
C SER A 65 -11.01 -20.01 10.42
N LEU A 66 -10.93 -18.82 11.00
CA LEU A 66 -10.75 -18.61 12.43
C LEU A 66 -11.83 -17.63 12.92
N PRO A 67 -13.02 -18.14 13.29
CA PRO A 67 -14.08 -17.30 13.82
C PRO A 67 -13.78 -16.89 15.26
N GLY A 68 -14.48 -15.86 15.74
CA GLY A 68 -14.43 -15.43 17.14
C GLY A 68 -13.23 -14.57 17.52
N VAL A 69 -12.47 -14.06 16.53
CA VAL A 69 -11.50 -13.00 16.77
C VAL A 69 -12.26 -11.71 17.09
N GLY A 70 -12.01 -11.15 18.28
CA GLY A 70 -12.64 -9.92 18.75
C GLY A 70 -12.15 -8.67 18.00
N SER A 71 -12.74 -7.52 18.33
CA SER A 71 -12.23 -6.23 17.89
C SER A 71 -10.85 -5.94 18.48
N GLY A 72 -10.03 -5.19 17.75
CA GLY A 72 -8.76 -4.69 18.29
C GLY A 72 -9.00 -3.80 19.51
N GLU A 73 -8.08 -3.88 20.46
CA GLU A 73 -8.05 -3.03 21.65
C GLU A 73 -6.93 -2.02 21.51
N ASP A 74 -7.24 -0.75 21.74
CA ASP A 74 -6.23 0.31 21.76
C ASP A 74 -5.25 0.05 22.91
N ILE A 75 -3.96 0.09 22.60
CA ILE A 75 -2.91 0.01 23.63
C ILE A 75 -2.89 1.36 24.34
N ASN A 76 -3.30 1.36 25.62
CA ASN A 76 -3.42 2.57 26.44
C ASN A 76 -2.20 3.50 26.28
N LYS A 77 -2.44 4.78 26.00
CA LYS A 77 -1.44 5.85 25.74
C LYS A 77 -0.74 5.83 24.38
N HIS A 78 -0.96 4.83 23.53
CA HIS A 78 -0.33 4.72 22.21
C HIS A 78 -1.27 5.18 21.08
N GLN A 79 -1.70 6.44 21.13
CA GLN A 79 -2.45 7.10 20.05
C GLN A 79 -1.65 8.31 19.59
N TYR A 80 -1.23 8.31 18.32
CA TYR A 80 -0.31 9.30 17.78
C TYR A 80 -0.85 9.93 16.49
N GLY A 81 -0.31 11.11 16.18
CA GLY A 81 -0.61 11.85 14.97
C GLY A 81 -1.79 12.83 15.11
N THR A 82 -2.10 13.50 14.01
CA THR A 82 -3.16 14.51 13.93
C THR A 82 -3.92 14.32 12.62
N LEU A 83 -5.25 14.38 12.67
CA LEU A 83 -6.10 14.26 11.50
C LEU A 83 -6.77 15.60 11.17
N HIS A 84 -6.92 15.88 9.88
CA HIS A 84 -7.71 17.01 9.41
C HIS A 84 -9.18 16.64 9.23
N PHE A 85 -10.06 17.62 9.36
CA PHE A 85 -11.47 17.44 9.04
C PHE A 85 -11.67 17.23 7.54
N TYR A 86 -12.56 16.30 7.21
CA TYR A 86 -12.96 16.05 5.83
C TYR A 86 -13.87 17.18 5.31
N ASP A 87 -13.50 17.75 4.16
CA ASP A 87 -14.34 18.72 3.47
C ASP A 87 -15.50 18.04 2.72
N LYS A 88 -16.72 18.18 3.28
CA LYS A 88 -17.94 17.61 2.71
C LYS A 88 -18.35 18.25 1.37
N ALA A 89 -17.78 19.38 0.96
CA ALA A 89 -18.06 19.96 -0.34
C ALA A 89 -17.64 19.01 -1.48
N ILE A 90 -16.62 18.17 -1.27
CA ILE A 90 -16.14 17.24 -2.28
C ILE A 90 -17.12 16.11 -2.59
N ASP A 91 -18.07 15.81 -1.70
CA ASP A 91 -19.15 14.84 -1.95
C ASP A 91 -20.15 15.34 -3.01
N ARG A 92 -20.11 16.63 -3.37
CA ARG A 92 -20.92 17.20 -4.47
C ARG A 92 -20.25 17.10 -5.84
N VAL A 93 -19.00 16.64 -5.90
CA VAL A 93 -18.28 16.46 -7.17
C VAL A 93 -18.98 15.39 -8.00
N SER A 94 -19.15 15.68 -9.29
CA SER A 94 -19.80 14.78 -10.22
C SER A 94 -19.12 14.80 -11.57
N VAL A 95 -19.44 13.84 -12.43
CA VAL A 95 -18.97 13.82 -13.82
C VAL A 95 -19.35 15.08 -14.61
N ARG A 96 -20.40 15.81 -14.20
CA ARG A 96 -20.84 17.06 -14.83
C ARG A 96 -20.08 18.28 -14.30
N THR A 97 -19.63 18.19 -13.06
CA THR A 97 -18.92 19.26 -12.34
C THR A 97 -17.66 18.69 -11.68
N PRO A 98 -16.69 18.24 -12.49
CA PRO A 98 -15.50 17.56 -11.98
C PRO A 98 -14.48 18.58 -11.47
N ILE A 99 -13.59 18.15 -10.56
CA ILE A 99 -12.54 19.01 -9.98
C ILE A 99 -11.17 18.52 -10.43
N THR A 100 -10.34 19.42 -10.94
CA THR A 100 -8.93 19.10 -11.27
C THR A 100 -8.17 18.69 -10.02
N LEU A 101 -7.54 17.51 -10.04
CA LEU A 101 -6.74 17.02 -8.93
C LEU A 101 -5.52 17.92 -8.74
N GLN A 102 -5.38 18.50 -7.55
CA GLN A 102 -4.26 19.35 -7.20
C GLN A 102 -3.08 18.53 -6.70
N ARG A 103 -1.87 19.04 -6.90
CA ARG A 103 -0.69 18.51 -6.22
C ARG A 103 -0.68 19.07 -4.80
N CYS A 104 -0.93 18.19 -3.83
CA CYS A 104 -0.84 18.53 -2.43
C CYS A 104 0.58 18.17 -1.93
N GLY A 105 1.19 19.07 -1.16
CA GLY A 105 2.41 18.74 -0.41
C GLY A 105 2.11 17.85 0.81
N GLY A 106 3.16 17.30 1.40
CA GLY A 106 3.07 16.45 2.59
C GLY A 106 4.11 15.34 2.56
N ASN A 107 4.52 14.89 3.74
CA ASN A 107 5.42 13.76 3.88
C ASN A 107 4.60 12.49 4.11
N PHE A 108 4.83 11.47 3.28
CA PHE A 108 4.27 10.13 3.47
C PHE A 108 5.36 9.25 4.06
N TYR A 109 5.09 8.67 5.23
CA TYR A 109 6.03 7.79 5.91
C TYR A 109 5.64 6.33 5.65
N ASN A 110 6.57 5.55 5.09
CA ASN A 110 6.41 4.10 4.88
C ASN A 110 7.39 3.35 5.78
N VAL A 111 7.26 3.56 7.10
CA VAL A 111 8.14 2.98 8.12
C VAL A 111 7.83 1.49 8.26
N THR A 112 8.87 0.66 8.29
CA THR A 112 8.71 -0.78 8.52
C THR A 112 8.53 -1.09 10.01
N THR A 113 8.01 -2.29 10.33
CA THR A 113 7.80 -2.71 11.73
C THR A 113 9.05 -2.60 12.60
N THR A 114 10.23 -2.84 12.04
CA THR A 114 11.53 -2.79 12.75
C THR A 114 12.11 -1.39 12.87
N GLU A 115 11.68 -0.45 12.04
CA GLU A 115 12.10 0.95 12.08
C GLU A 115 11.12 1.82 12.90
N ASP A 116 10.01 1.25 13.36
CA ASP A 116 9.02 1.95 14.17
C ASP A 116 9.44 1.93 15.66
N PRO A 117 9.79 3.08 16.26
CA PRO A 117 10.28 3.14 17.63
C PRO A 117 9.21 2.76 18.67
N VAL A 118 7.93 2.94 18.35
CA VAL A 118 6.84 2.57 19.25
C VAL A 118 6.68 1.06 19.27
N ILE A 119 6.73 0.41 18.11
CA ILE A 119 6.67 -1.05 18.04
C ILE A 119 7.89 -1.68 18.73
N GLU A 120 9.07 -1.10 18.54
CA GLU A 120 10.29 -1.55 19.23
C GLU A 120 10.13 -1.46 20.76
N GLU A 121 9.64 -0.34 21.28
CA GLU A 121 9.38 -0.16 22.71
C GLU A 121 8.38 -1.22 23.24
N LEU A 122 7.26 -1.43 22.52
CA LEU A 122 6.24 -2.42 22.89
C LEU A 122 6.79 -3.86 22.87
N ALA A 123 7.71 -4.15 21.96
CA ALA A 123 8.40 -5.44 21.89
C ALA A 123 9.34 -5.64 23.08
N GLN A 124 10.11 -4.62 23.46
CA GLN A 124 10.99 -4.67 24.63
C GLN A 124 10.20 -4.82 25.94
N GLN A 125 9.01 -4.23 26.03
CA GLN A 125 8.11 -4.39 27.17
C GLN A 125 7.43 -5.77 27.24
N GLY A 126 7.53 -6.59 26.18
CA GLY A 126 6.96 -7.93 26.14
C GLY A 126 5.42 -7.97 26.13
N ILE A 127 4.77 -6.90 25.64
CA ILE A 127 3.29 -6.80 25.59
C ILE A 127 2.69 -7.79 24.58
N GLY A 128 3.45 -8.16 23.56
CA GLY A 128 3.04 -9.09 22.52
C GLY A 128 4.21 -9.94 22.02
N ASN A 129 3.90 -10.94 21.20
CA ASN A 129 4.87 -11.86 20.61
C ASN A 129 4.85 -11.85 19.07
N VAL A 130 3.93 -11.11 18.45
CA VAL A 130 3.84 -10.89 17.01
C VAL A 130 3.56 -9.41 16.78
N PHE A 131 4.39 -8.77 15.97
CA PHE A 131 4.28 -7.34 15.65
C PHE A 131 4.22 -7.17 14.14
N ALA A 132 3.30 -6.33 13.65
CA ALA A 132 3.12 -6.05 12.23
C ALA A 132 2.37 -4.73 12.02
N THR A 133 2.53 -4.15 10.83
CA THR A 133 1.70 -3.05 10.35
C THR A 133 0.46 -3.56 9.62
N ASP A 134 -0.55 -2.70 9.49
CA ASP A 134 -1.78 -2.95 8.75
C ASP A 134 -1.53 -3.38 7.29
N ILE A 135 -0.53 -2.80 6.62
CA ILE A 135 -0.14 -3.14 5.25
C ILE A 135 0.32 -4.60 5.15
N ILE A 136 1.15 -5.05 6.09
CA ILE A 136 1.65 -6.42 6.15
C ILE A 136 0.49 -7.38 6.41
N LEU A 137 -0.32 -7.10 7.44
CA LEU A 137 -1.48 -7.92 7.80
C LEU A 137 -2.48 -8.02 6.64
N ALA A 138 -2.84 -6.90 6.02
CA ALA A 138 -3.73 -6.87 4.86
C ALA A 138 -3.18 -7.69 3.68
N THR A 139 -1.86 -7.65 3.46
CA THR A 139 -1.22 -8.42 2.39
C THR A 139 -1.28 -9.92 2.66
N LEU A 140 -1.07 -10.36 3.91
CA LEU A 140 -1.18 -11.76 4.30
C LEU A 140 -2.62 -12.27 4.22
N MET A 141 -3.58 -11.54 4.81
CA MET A 141 -5.00 -11.92 4.85
C MET A 141 -5.62 -12.00 3.46
N THR A 142 -5.12 -11.24 2.49
CA THR A 142 -5.65 -11.19 1.12
C THR A 142 -4.77 -11.91 0.10
N ALA A 143 -3.74 -12.65 0.54
CA ALA A 143 -2.78 -13.32 -0.34
C ALA A 143 -3.44 -14.19 -1.42
N PRO A 144 -4.50 -14.98 -1.16
CA PRO A 144 -5.15 -15.78 -2.22
C PRO A 144 -5.81 -14.97 -3.33
N ARG A 145 -6.06 -13.67 -3.11
CA ARG A 145 -6.61 -12.75 -4.11
C ARG A 145 -5.53 -12.14 -5.00
N SER A 146 -4.25 -12.38 -4.72
CA SER A 146 -3.11 -11.84 -5.47
C SER A 146 -2.90 -12.53 -6.84
N VAL A 147 -3.89 -12.41 -7.72
CA VAL A 147 -3.79 -12.80 -9.13
C VAL A 147 -4.33 -11.66 -9.98
N SER A 148 -3.56 -11.24 -11.00
CA SER A 148 -3.88 -10.02 -11.77
C SER A 148 -4.88 -10.30 -12.88
N SER A 149 -5.91 -9.44 -12.91
CA SER A 149 -6.89 -9.16 -13.97
C SER A 149 -7.52 -10.37 -14.67
N VAL A 150 -8.72 -10.73 -14.20
CA VAL A 150 -9.69 -11.47 -15.03
C VAL A 150 -9.99 -10.64 -16.27
N LYS A 151 -10.05 -11.27 -17.45
CA LYS A 151 -10.47 -10.61 -18.70
C LYS A 151 -11.75 -9.79 -18.46
N LEU A 152 -11.74 -8.57 -18.97
CA LEU A 152 -12.90 -7.68 -19.00
C LEU A 152 -13.96 -8.26 -19.94
N ASP A 153 -14.90 -9.04 -19.41
CA ASP A 153 -16.13 -9.36 -20.13
C ASP A 153 -16.94 -8.07 -20.29
N GLY A 154 -17.27 -7.75 -21.54
CA GLY A 154 -17.89 -6.49 -21.96
C GLY A 154 -19.37 -6.36 -21.55
N GLN A 155 -19.65 -6.38 -20.25
CA GLN A 155 -20.96 -6.02 -19.71
C GLN A 155 -20.85 -4.79 -18.83
N LYS A 156 -21.61 -3.75 -19.19
CA LYS A 156 -21.71 -2.47 -18.45
C LYS A 156 -22.56 -2.67 -17.20
N GLY A 157 -21.98 -3.24 -16.15
CA GLY A 157 -22.43 -3.05 -14.76
C GLY A 157 -21.72 -1.83 -14.16
N ALA A 158 -22.33 -1.18 -13.15
CA ALA A 158 -21.84 0.05 -12.51
C ALA A 158 -20.31 0.05 -12.30
N VAL A 159 -19.64 1.16 -12.62
CA VAL A 159 -18.15 1.32 -12.62
C VAL A 159 -17.46 0.61 -11.44
N LEU A 160 -18.04 0.68 -10.24
CA LEU A 160 -17.53 0.01 -9.05
C LEU A 160 -17.43 -1.52 -9.19
N ALA A 161 -18.41 -2.19 -9.78
CA ALA A 161 -18.38 -3.63 -10.00
C ALA A 161 -17.25 -4.04 -10.96
N THR A 162 -17.02 -3.27 -12.01
CA THR A 162 -15.88 -3.46 -12.93
C THR A 162 -14.56 -3.27 -12.18
N GLU A 163 -14.45 -2.23 -11.36
CA GLU A 163 -13.25 -1.98 -10.55
C GLU A 163 -13.01 -3.08 -9.51
N ILE A 164 -14.06 -3.64 -8.90
CA ILE A 164 -13.95 -4.79 -7.99
C ILE A 164 -13.38 -6.00 -8.70
N LYS A 165 -13.83 -6.30 -9.93
CA LYS A 165 -13.31 -7.42 -10.72
C LYS A 165 -11.84 -7.20 -11.10
N ASN A 166 -11.47 -6.00 -11.52
CA ASN A 166 -10.12 -5.70 -12.03
C ASN A 166 -9.08 -5.49 -10.92
N ASN A 167 -9.50 -4.95 -9.78
CA ASN A 167 -8.64 -4.53 -8.68
C ASN A 167 -8.94 -5.27 -7.36
N SER A 168 -9.49 -6.49 -7.44
CA SER A 168 -9.99 -7.27 -6.29
C SER A 168 -9.02 -7.31 -5.10
N CYS A 169 -7.75 -7.66 -5.33
CA CYS A 169 -6.74 -7.70 -4.27
C CYS A 169 -6.49 -6.33 -3.63
N LYS A 170 -6.41 -5.27 -4.46
CA LYS A 170 -6.16 -3.91 -3.98
C LYS A 170 -7.30 -3.42 -3.09
N LEU A 171 -8.55 -3.60 -3.53
CA LEU A 171 -9.72 -3.20 -2.75
C LEU A 171 -9.82 -4.04 -1.47
N ALA A 172 -9.56 -5.35 -1.53
CA ALA A 172 -9.57 -6.20 -0.35
C ALA A 172 -8.55 -5.74 0.70
N LYS A 173 -7.33 -5.36 0.28
CA LYS A 173 -6.31 -4.84 1.21
C LYS A 173 -6.78 -3.57 1.91
N TRP A 174 -7.31 -2.60 1.16
CA TRP A 174 -7.85 -1.37 1.75
C TRP A 174 -9.01 -1.64 2.72
N THR A 175 -9.87 -2.61 2.38
CA THR A 175 -10.95 -3.03 3.28
C THR A 175 -10.42 -3.67 4.55
N VAL A 176 -9.40 -4.55 4.49
CA VAL A 176 -8.75 -5.10 5.69
C VAL A 176 -8.21 -3.97 6.56
N GLN A 177 -7.45 -3.03 5.97
CA GLN A 177 -6.87 -1.92 6.72
C GLN A 177 -7.94 -1.10 7.45
N ALA A 178 -9.02 -0.76 6.75
CA ALA A 178 -10.15 -0.02 7.35
C ALA A 178 -10.84 -0.81 8.48
N LEU A 179 -10.96 -2.15 8.35
CA LEU A 179 -11.54 -3.00 9.38
C LEU A 179 -10.61 -3.15 10.60
N LEU A 180 -9.30 -3.32 10.38
CA LEU A 180 -8.31 -3.41 11.45
C LEU A 180 -8.21 -2.09 12.23
N ALA A 181 -8.27 -0.96 11.53
CA ALA A 181 -8.30 0.37 12.14
C ALA A 181 -9.67 0.74 12.75
N ASN A 182 -10.65 -0.17 12.71
CA ASN A 182 -12.02 0.07 13.19
C ASN A 182 -12.63 1.38 12.64
N SER A 183 -12.37 1.67 11.36
CA SER A 183 -12.86 2.91 10.72
C SER A 183 -14.37 2.85 10.48
N ASP A 184 -15.09 3.91 10.84
CA ASP A 184 -16.54 4.00 10.61
C ASP A 184 -16.90 4.02 9.12
N ALA A 185 -16.00 4.55 8.29
CA ALA A 185 -16.22 4.77 6.87
C ALA A 185 -14.94 4.56 6.06
N ILE A 186 -15.10 3.97 4.88
CA ILE A 186 -14.11 3.99 3.80
C ILE A 186 -14.64 4.89 2.68
N LYS A 187 -13.82 5.84 2.21
CA LYS A 187 -14.17 6.77 1.13
C LYS A 187 -13.31 6.51 -0.10
N PHE A 188 -13.96 6.37 -1.25
CA PHE A 188 -13.32 6.24 -2.56
C PHE A 188 -13.45 7.53 -3.36
N GLY A 189 -12.36 7.98 -3.96
CA GLY A 189 -12.35 9.02 -4.97
C GLY A 189 -12.18 8.42 -6.37
N TYR A 190 -13.08 8.74 -7.28
CA TYR A 190 -13.00 8.31 -8.68
C TYR A 190 -12.16 9.33 -9.45
N VAL A 191 -10.91 8.97 -9.73
CA VAL A 191 -9.95 9.81 -10.43
C VAL A 191 -9.71 9.26 -11.83
N SER A 192 -9.77 10.13 -12.84
CA SER A 192 -9.43 9.80 -14.22
C SER A 192 -8.38 10.76 -14.76
N ARG A 193 -7.60 10.32 -15.75
CA ARG A 193 -6.74 11.23 -16.52
C ARG A 193 -7.62 12.22 -17.28
N MET A 194 -7.15 13.46 -17.42
CA MET A 194 -7.81 14.45 -18.26
C MET A 194 -7.76 14.08 -19.74
N SER A 195 -6.63 13.52 -20.18
CA SER A 195 -6.44 12.96 -21.52
C SER A 195 -5.87 11.55 -21.37
N VAL A 196 -6.38 10.60 -22.15
CA VAL A 196 -5.91 9.20 -22.10
C VAL A 196 -4.40 9.08 -22.30
N ARG A 197 -3.81 10.00 -23.08
CA ARG A 197 -2.38 10.06 -23.40
C ARG A 197 -1.54 10.77 -22.33
N ASN A 198 -2.15 11.59 -21.48
CA ASN A 198 -1.43 12.38 -20.48
C ASN A 198 -1.64 11.80 -19.07
N SER A 199 -0.58 11.24 -18.48
CA SER A 199 -0.56 10.71 -17.12
C SER A 199 -0.23 11.75 -16.04
N ALA A 200 0.07 13.00 -16.40
CA ALA A 200 0.42 14.03 -15.43
C ALA A 200 -0.79 14.78 -14.87
N GLN A 201 -1.88 14.86 -15.63
CA GLN A 201 -3.07 15.65 -15.30
C GLN A 201 -4.29 14.76 -15.07
N HIS A 202 -4.92 14.95 -13.92
CA HIS A 202 -6.05 14.14 -13.47
C HIS A 202 -7.21 15.00 -13.00
N VAL A 203 -8.40 14.41 -13.03
CA VAL A 203 -9.64 15.04 -12.59
C VAL A 203 -10.41 14.07 -11.70
N ILE A 204 -10.99 14.60 -10.62
CA ILE A 204 -11.89 13.90 -9.72
C ILE A 204 -13.30 13.98 -10.31
N LEU A 205 -13.90 12.82 -10.54
CA LEU A 205 -15.21 12.66 -11.16
C LEU A 205 -16.33 12.41 -10.13
N GLY A 206 -15.96 12.09 -8.90
CA GLY A 206 -16.88 11.92 -7.79
C GLY A 206 -16.23 11.19 -6.62
N THR A 207 -16.96 11.14 -5.51
CA THR A 207 -16.59 10.37 -4.32
C THR A 207 -17.71 9.40 -3.94
N GLN A 208 -17.37 8.37 -3.19
CA GLN A 208 -18.33 7.45 -2.60
C GLN A 208 -17.88 7.06 -1.20
N GLN A 209 -18.81 7.07 -0.25
CA GLN A 209 -18.59 6.61 1.11
C GLN A 209 -19.32 5.29 1.34
N LEU A 210 -18.66 4.34 1.99
CA LEU A 210 -19.22 3.04 2.37
C LEU A 210 -18.80 2.71 3.81
N ARG A 211 -19.56 1.87 4.50
CA ARG A 211 -19.08 1.26 5.76
C ARG A 211 -18.17 0.08 5.42
N PRO A 212 -16.99 -0.07 6.05
CA PRO A 212 -16.06 -1.14 5.71
C PRO A 212 -16.65 -2.55 5.82
N VAL A 213 -17.49 -2.80 6.85
CA VAL A 213 -18.14 -4.09 7.08
C VAL A 213 -19.07 -4.47 5.91
N GLU A 214 -19.89 -3.53 5.44
CA GLU A 214 -20.77 -3.76 4.29
C GLU A 214 -19.97 -3.93 3.00
N PHE A 215 -18.91 -3.12 2.83
CA PHE A 215 -18.08 -3.20 1.65
C PHE A 215 -17.33 -4.54 1.56
N ALA A 216 -16.86 -5.08 2.68
CA ALA A 216 -16.26 -6.41 2.76
C ALA A 216 -17.22 -7.50 2.24
N GLN A 217 -18.48 -7.46 2.66
CA GLN A 217 -19.52 -8.37 2.17
C GLN A 217 -19.72 -8.24 0.65
N ASN A 218 -19.76 -7.01 0.13
CA ASN A 218 -19.93 -6.74 -1.30
C ASN A 218 -18.78 -7.27 -2.18
N ILE A 219 -17.55 -7.29 -1.67
CA ILE A 219 -16.39 -7.86 -2.38
C ILE A 219 -16.14 -9.35 -2.04
N SER A 220 -17.13 -9.99 -1.40
CA SER A 220 -17.08 -11.39 -0.96
C SER A 220 -15.87 -11.69 -0.07
N MET A 221 -15.45 -10.73 0.75
CA MET A 221 -14.33 -10.87 1.67
C MET A 221 -14.83 -11.30 3.05
N ASN A 222 -14.28 -12.42 3.54
CA ASN A 222 -14.60 -12.96 4.85
C ASN A 222 -13.40 -12.76 5.79
N MET A 223 -13.62 -12.04 6.90
CA MET A 223 -12.57 -11.80 7.89
C MET A 223 -12.15 -13.06 8.64
N ASP A 224 -13.05 -14.03 8.87
CA ASP A 224 -12.70 -15.30 9.51
C ASP A 224 -11.68 -16.07 8.66
N ASN A 225 -11.85 -16.03 7.33
CA ASN A 225 -10.86 -16.60 6.41
C ASN A 225 -9.53 -15.83 6.46
N GLY A 226 -9.57 -14.49 6.48
CA GLY A 226 -8.37 -13.66 6.63
C GLY A 226 -7.58 -14.00 7.89
N TRP A 227 -8.26 -14.09 9.04
CA TRP A 227 -7.66 -14.50 10.31
C TRP A 227 -7.15 -15.94 10.28
N GLY A 228 -7.87 -16.87 9.63
CA GLY A 228 -7.42 -18.24 9.45
C GLY A 228 -6.13 -18.33 8.64
N ILE A 229 -6.01 -17.55 7.56
CA ILE A 229 -4.79 -17.45 6.75
C ILE A 229 -3.64 -16.88 7.59
N LEU A 230 -3.87 -15.77 8.29
CA LEU A 230 -2.86 -15.14 9.13
C LEU A 230 -2.36 -16.12 10.21
N ARG A 231 -3.29 -16.82 10.88
CA ARG A 231 -2.96 -17.82 11.89
C ARG A 231 -2.11 -18.95 11.32
N CYS A 232 -2.46 -19.47 10.15
CA CYS A 232 -1.69 -20.52 9.47
C CYS A 232 -0.25 -20.06 9.18
N VAL A 233 -0.05 -18.81 8.76
CA VAL A 233 1.28 -18.23 8.52
C VAL A 233 2.04 -18.10 9.83
N ILE A 234 1.43 -17.54 10.88
CA ILE A 234 2.06 -17.39 12.19
C ILE A 234 2.48 -18.75 12.77
N ASP A 235 1.61 -19.77 12.72
CA ASP A 235 1.93 -21.12 13.20
C ASP A 235 3.05 -21.78 12.38
N SER A 236 3.20 -21.44 11.09
CA SER A 236 4.32 -21.90 10.27
C SER A 236 5.63 -21.26 10.72
N CYS A 237 5.64 -19.95 10.96
CA CYS A 237 6.80 -19.20 11.43
C CYS A 237 7.21 -19.59 12.86
N MET A 238 6.26 -19.73 13.79
CA MET A 238 6.53 -20.08 15.20
C MET A 238 7.09 -21.50 15.40
N ARG A 239 6.96 -22.38 14.40
CA ARG A 239 7.60 -23.71 14.41
C ARG A 239 9.06 -23.68 13.97
N GLN A 240 9.53 -22.59 13.38
CA GLN A 240 10.90 -22.46 12.90
C GLN A 240 11.84 -22.01 14.02
N PRO A 241 13.14 -22.32 13.94
CA PRO A 241 14.13 -21.75 14.84
C PRO A 241 14.23 -20.22 14.67
N GLN A 242 14.94 -19.55 15.58
CA GLN A 242 15.23 -18.12 15.42
C GLN A 242 16.05 -17.88 14.16
N GLY A 243 15.63 -16.90 13.34
CA GLY A 243 16.31 -16.56 12.09
C GLY A 243 15.52 -15.61 11.20
N LYS A 244 16.06 -15.31 10.03
CA LYS A 244 15.41 -14.51 8.99
C LYS A 244 14.67 -15.40 7.99
N TYR A 245 13.46 -14.98 7.64
CA TYR A 245 12.58 -15.72 6.74
C TYR A 245 11.99 -14.79 5.68
N LEU A 246 11.65 -15.36 4.52
CA LEU A 246 10.96 -14.64 3.46
C LEU A 246 9.70 -15.39 3.05
N LEU A 247 8.56 -14.71 3.12
CA LEU A 247 7.31 -15.20 2.57
C LEU A 247 7.09 -14.57 1.18
N MET A 248 7.07 -15.40 0.13
CA MET A 248 6.96 -14.92 -1.24
C MET A 248 5.86 -15.65 -2.01
N LYS A 249 5.03 -14.89 -2.73
CA LYS A 249 4.05 -15.43 -3.67
C LYS A 249 4.75 -15.84 -4.98
N ASP A 250 4.50 -17.05 -5.45
CA ASP A 250 5.04 -17.52 -6.72
C ASP A 250 4.42 -16.73 -7.89
N PRO A 251 5.19 -16.15 -8.82
CA PRO A 251 4.63 -15.34 -9.90
C PRO A 251 3.69 -16.11 -10.84
N GLN A 252 3.97 -17.39 -11.07
CA GLN A 252 3.34 -18.27 -12.06
C GLN A 252 2.29 -19.18 -11.43
N SER A 253 2.53 -19.64 -10.21
CA SER A 253 1.65 -20.56 -9.48
C SER A 253 0.86 -19.85 -8.38
N PRO A 254 -0.39 -20.29 -8.09
CA PRO A 254 -1.21 -19.72 -7.01
C PRO A 254 -0.78 -20.29 -5.64
N VAL A 255 0.47 -20.07 -5.28
CA VAL A 255 1.08 -20.56 -4.03
C VAL A 255 1.90 -19.45 -3.37
N VAL A 256 2.01 -19.51 -2.04
CA VAL A 256 2.97 -18.74 -1.25
C VAL A 256 4.01 -19.71 -0.68
N ARG A 257 5.29 -19.35 -0.77
CA ARG A 257 6.40 -20.13 -0.21
C ARG A 257 7.07 -19.37 0.92
N LEU A 258 7.36 -20.09 1.99
CA LEU A 258 8.19 -19.64 3.10
C LEU A 258 9.62 -20.13 2.87
N TYR A 259 10.57 -19.21 2.83
CA TYR A 259 12.01 -19.48 2.65
C TYR A 259 12.77 -19.18 3.94
N SER A 260 13.71 -20.05 4.29
CA SER A 260 14.78 -19.75 5.26
C SER A 260 15.88 -18.98 4.56
N LEU A 261 16.31 -17.87 5.15
CA LEU A 261 17.40 -17.06 4.63
C LEU A 261 18.67 -17.29 5.45
N PRO A 262 19.86 -17.31 4.81
CA PRO A 262 21.13 -17.25 5.53
C PRO A 262 21.29 -15.92 6.29
N GLU A 263 22.14 -15.92 7.32
CA GLU A 263 22.58 -14.71 8.04
C GLU A 263 23.20 -13.70 7.07
N GLY A 264 23.04 -12.39 7.32
CA GLY A 264 23.52 -11.34 6.41
C GLY A 264 22.61 -11.03 5.20
N THR A 265 21.58 -11.84 4.93
CA THR A 265 20.65 -11.54 3.84
C THR A 265 19.88 -10.24 4.13
N PHE A 266 19.98 -9.26 3.22
CA PHE A 266 19.43 -7.90 3.30
C PHE A 266 20.11 -6.92 4.28
N GLU A 267 21.30 -7.25 4.82
CA GLU A 267 22.05 -6.33 5.70
C GLU A 267 22.96 -5.37 4.93
N SER A 268 23.30 -5.70 3.67
CA SER A 268 24.34 -5.01 2.88
C SER A 268 23.98 -3.61 2.36
N ASP A 269 22.75 -3.14 2.53
CA ASP A 269 22.27 -1.91 1.87
C ASP A 269 22.09 -0.72 2.83
N GLN A 270 22.41 -0.89 4.12
CA GLN A 270 22.36 0.19 5.11
C GLN A 270 23.68 0.96 5.27
N GLU A 271 24.82 0.40 4.83
CA GLU A 271 26.15 1.02 5.06
C GLU A 271 26.63 1.94 3.92
N SER A 272 25.94 2.02 2.78
CA SER A 272 26.48 2.73 1.59
C SER A 272 26.07 4.19 1.44
N ASN A 273 25.43 4.82 2.44
CA ASN A 273 24.88 6.18 2.30
C ASN A 273 25.62 7.28 3.07
N ASP A 274 26.72 6.97 3.76
CA ASP A 274 27.39 7.94 4.67
C ASP A 274 28.80 8.40 4.25
N GLU A 275 29.35 7.98 3.11
CA GLU A 275 30.68 8.47 2.70
C GLU A 275 30.81 8.70 1.19
N GLN A 276 30.47 9.92 0.74
CA GLN A 276 31.26 10.66 -0.27
C GLN A 276 30.67 12.06 -0.48
N GLY A 277 31.24 13.04 0.22
CA GLY A 277 30.94 14.46 0.08
C GLY A 277 32.13 15.30 0.52
N GLY A 278 33.32 14.92 0.09
CA GLY A 278 34.55 15.67 0.29
C GLY A 278 35.49 15.36 -0.84
N ASP A 279 35.38 16.13 -1.93
CA ASP A 279 36.53 16.34 -2.78
C ASP A 279 36.72 17.84 -3.04
N SER A 280 37.93 18.22 -2.67
CA SER A 280 38.67 19.45 -2.86
C SER A 280 38.72 19.88 -4.33
N ASP A 281 38.30 21.11 -4.61
CA ASP A 281 38.70 21.81 -5.83
C ASP A 281 40.14 22.33 -5.67
N ASP A 282 41.11 21.55 -6.15
CA ASP A 282 42.48 22.01 -6.44
C ASP A 282 42.63 22.14 -7.98
N ASP A 283 42.88 23.38 -8.42
CA ASP A 283 43.61 23.87 -9.58
C ASP A 283 43.56 23.14 -10.94
N ASN A 284 43.05 23.85 -11.97
CA ASN A 284 43.90 24.59 -12.95
C ASN A 284 43.09 25.16 -14.13
#